data_AF-A0AAV3TWX2-F1
#
_entry.id   AF-A0AAV3TWX2-F1
#
_cell.length_a   1.000
_cell.length_b   1.000
_cell.length_c   1.000
_cell.angle_alpha   90.00
_cell.angle_beta   90.00
_cell.angle_gamma   90.00
#
_symmetry.space_group_name_H-M   'P 1'
#
loop_
_entity.id
_entity.type
_entity.pdbx_description
1 polymer ?
#
loop_
_entity_poly.entity_id
_entity_poly.type
_entity_poly.pdbx_seq_one_letter_code
_entity_poly.pdbx_strand_id
1 'polypeptide(L)'
;MFLSTGEVTLESHLASIGKRVKAGQQVRVIDLSADAGAQMGVFNQSHGMNAADLADHLKQQSCQHYGSLALDWLRYLTKHSAQVRPVFQNVRQRFLTSLSPEADGQVRRVAEKFALLASAGLLAIQAKVLDWPAQSVEAACLSQLNQWILARGGVAANEDQWRPTTDLLIESAANLLWWRVKCENQATYCPPICSPQNAY
;
A
#
# COMPACT_ATOMS: atom_id res chain seq x y z
N MET A 1 13.94 0.04 -3.31
CA MET A 1 13.03 1.19 -3.12
C MET A 1 13.75 2.23 -2.30
N PHE A 2 13.48 3.50 -2.55
CA PHE A 2 13.99 4.60 -1.73
C PHE A 2 12.80 5.32 -1.11
N LEU A 3 12.92 5.71 0.15
CA LEU A 3 11.95 6.54 0.85
C LEU A 3 12.62 7.87 1.15
N SER A 4 11.90 8.95 0.86
CA SER A 4 12.29 10.31 1.23
C SER A 4 11.11 10.96 1.92
N THR A 5 11.40 11.82 2.89
CA THR A 5 10.41 12.71 3.51
C THR A 5 10.75 14.15 3.15
N GLY A 6 9.74 14.97 2.91
CA GLY A 6 9.92 16.37 2.54
C GLY A 6 8.62 17.14 2.66
N GLU A 7 8.71 18.41 3.03
CA GLU A 7 7.55 19.31 3.12
C GLU A 7 7.02 19.74 1.75
N VAL A 8 7.86 19.63 0.72
CA VAL A 8 7.59 20.08 -0.64
C VAL A 8 7.65 18.87 -1.58
N THR A 9 6.56 18.63 -2.32
CA THR A 9 6.51 17.57 -3.33
C THR A 9 7.52 17.83 -4.44
N LEU A 10 7.95 16.78 -5.15
CA LEU A 10 8.85 16.94 -6.31
C LEU A 10 8.23 17.88 -7.36
N GLU A 11 6.91 17.85 -7.47
CA GLU A 11 6.12 18.73 -8.33
C GLU A 11 6.24 20.20 -7.95
N SER A 12 6.03 20.51 -6.66
CA SER A 12 6.16 21.87 -6.17
C SER A 12 7.60 22.37 -6.25
N HIS A 13 8.58 21.50 -5.97
CA HIS A 13 9.99 21.85 -6.11
C HIS A 13 10.38 22.15 -7.58
N LEU A 14 9.97 21.32 -8.54
CA LEU A 14 10.23 21.57 -9.95
C LEU A 14 9.48 22.79 -10.49
N ALA A 15 8.25 23.02 -10.03
CA ALA A 15 7.49 24.22 -10.35
C ALA A 15 8.18 25.50 -9.85
N SER A 16 8.81 25.46 -8.67
CA SER A 16 9.55 26.60 -8.10
C SER A 16 10.73 27.06 -8.95
N ILE A 17 11.29 26.17 -9.79
CA ILE A 17 12.36 26.47 -10.75
C ILE A 17 11.87 26.57 -12.20
N GLY A 18 10.55 26.73 -12.40
CA GLY A 18 9.93 26.90 -13.71
C GLY A 18 9.91 25.66 -14.60
N LYS A 19 10.16 24.46 -14.04
CA LYS A 19 10.16 23.19 -14.79
C LYS A 19 8.85 22.44 -14.55
N ARG A 20 8.21 21.97 -15.63
CA ARG A 20 7.06 21.06 -15.52
C ARG A 20 7.56 19.64 -15.26
N VAL A 21 6.89 18.93 -14.35
CA VAL A 21 7.14 17.51 -14.12
C VAL A 21 6.64 16.72 -15.33
N LYS A 22 7.50 15.87 -15.88
CA LYS A 22 7.06 14.95 -16.95
C LYS A 22 6.29 13.79 -16.33
N ALA A 23 5.17 13.41 -16.95
CA ALA A 23 4.35 12.25 -16.60
C ALA A 23 5.15 10.98 -16.22
N GLY A 24 6.25 10.70 -16.95
CA GLY A 24 7.11 9.53 -16.69
C GLY A 24 7.96 9.61 -15.40
N GLN A 25 8.11 10.78 -14.79
CA GLN A 25 8.81 10.97 -13.52
C GLN A 25 7.87 10.75 -12.32
N GLN A 26 6.61 11.19 -12.41
CA GLN A 26 5.59 11.02 -11.37
C GLN A 26 5.27 9.55 -11.08
N VAL A 27 5.26 8.69 -12.12
CA VAL A 27 5.08 7.24 -11.87
C VAL A 27 6.29 6.59 -11.19
N ARG A 28 7.47 7.24 -11.17
CA ARG A 28 8.68 6.69 -10.54
C ARG A 28 8.80 7.10 -9.07
N VAL A 29 8.30 8.28 -8.72
CA VAL A 29 8.27 8.83 -7.36
C VAL A 29 6.81 9.03 -6.95
N ILE A 30 6.30 8.12 -6.11
CA ILE A 30 4.92 8.19 -5.63
C ILE A 30 4.93 9.07 -4.38
N ASP A 31 4.35 10.26 -4.48
CA ASP A 31 4.17 11.17 -3.35
C ASP A 31 2.94 10.76 -2.53
N LEU A 32 3.14 10.44 -1.24
CA LEU A 32 2.05 10.08 -0.33
C LEU A 32 1.84 11.21 0.67
N SER A 33 0.58 11.57 0.91
CA SER A 33 0.25 12.49 2.00
C SER A 33 0.65 11.87 3.33
N ALA A 34 1.33 12.66 4.15
CA ALA A 34 1.71 12.28 5.50
C ALA A 34 0.55 12.41 6.49
N ASP A 35 -0.53 13.12 6.15
CA ASP A 35 -1.70 13.21 7.02
C ASP A 35 -2.61 11.98 6.83
N ALA A 36 -2.70 11.15 7.87
CA ALA A 36 -3.59 9.99 7.90
C ALA A 36 -5.08 10.36 8.07
N GLY A 37 -5.43 11.65 8.14
CA GLY A 37 -6.80 12.14 8.33
C GLY A 37 -7.33 11.93 9.75
N ALA A 38 -6.47 11.54 10.68
CA ALA A 38 -6.81 11.19 12.06
C ALA A 38 -6.36 12.27 13.07
N GLN A 39 -5.93 13.46 12.59
CA GLN A 39 -5.35 14.54 13.40
C GLN A 39 -4.16 14.09 14.27
N MET A 40 -3.46 13.03 13.86
CA MET A 40 -2.31 12.42 14.53
C MET A 40 -1.06 12.39 13.64
N GLY A 41 -1.01 13.27 12.62
CA GLY A 41 0.05 13.28 11.63
C GLY A 41 0.07 11.99 10.81
N VAL A 42 1.23 11.32 10.78
CA VAL A 42 1.46 10.06 10.03
C VAL A 42 0.76 8.84 10.62
N PHE A 43 0.21 8.95 11.83
CA PHE A 43 -0.43 7.82 12.51
C PHE A 43 -1.94 7.85 12.37
N ASN A 44 -2.53 6.67 12.22
CA ASN A 44 -3.98 6.44 12.26
C ASN A 44 -4.47 5.95 13.63
N GLN A 45 -3.57 5.46 14.48
CA GLN A 45 -3.85 4.99 15.83
C GLN A 45 -2.61 5.20 16.72
N SER A 46 -2.82 5.66 17.95
CA SER A 46 -1.73 6.01 18.86
C SER A 46 -1.46 4.97 19.98
N HIS A 47 -2.22 3.87 20.01
CA HIS A 47 -2.06 2.77 20.97
C HIS A 47 -1.99 3.20 22.45
N GLY A 48 -2.75 4.22 22.82
CA GLY A 48 -2.79 4.76 24.19
C GLY A 48 -1.74 5.82 24.51
N MET A 49 -0.89 6.18 23.54
CA MET A 49 0.03 7.33 23.63
C MET A 49 -0.56 8.54 22.91
N ASN A 50 0.06 9.72 23.05
CA ASN A 50 -0.17 10.80 22.08
C ASN A 50 0.70 10.56 20.83
N ALA A 51 0.42 11.26 19.72
CA ALA A 51 1.11 11.04 18.46
C ALA A 51 2.62 11.39 18.52
N ALA A 52 3.00 12.42 19.27
CA ALA A 52 4.40 12.83 19.44
C ALA A 52 5.18 11.79 20.26
N ASP A 53 4.61 11.34 21.38
CA ASP A 53 5.19 10.31 22.23
C ASP A 53 5.36 9.00 21.46
N LEU A 54 4.39 8.63 20.62
CA LEU A 54 4.51 7.45 19.75
C LEU A 54 5.67 7.61 18.75
N ALA A 55 5.82 8.78 18.14
CA ALA A 55 6.93 9.05 17.22
C ALA A 55 8.29 8.91 17.91
N ASP A 56 8.44 9.52 19.10
CA ASP A 56 9.67 9.46 19.88
C ASP A 56 9.95 8.04 20.38
N HIS A 57 8.93 7.33 20.82
CA HIS A 57 9.02 5.93 21.21
C HIS A 57 9.51 5.05 20.05
N LEU A 58 8.88 5.16 18.87
CA LEU A 58 9.29 4.39 17.69
C LEU A 58 10.72 4.74 17.26
N LYS A 59 11.11 6.01 17.33
CA LYS A 59 12.47 6.45 17.04
C LYS A 59 13.47 5.78 17.97
N GLN A 60 13.25 5.84 19.28
CA GLN A 60 14.12 5.21 20.28
C GLN A 60 14.22 3.70 20.08
N GLN A 61 13.08 3.02 19.90
CA GLN A 61 13.05 1.56 19.71
C GLN A 61 13.75 1.15 18.40
N SER A 62 13.59 1.92 17.32
CA SER A 62 14.25 1.62 16.04
C SER A 62 15.78 1.74 16.11
N CYS A 63 16.32 2.59 16.99
CA CYS A 63 17.76 2.66 17.23
C CYS A 63 18.31 1.42 17.98
N GLN A 64 17.49 0.77 18.80
CA GLN A 64 17.87 -0.42 19.58
C GLN A 64 17.57 -1.72 18.84
N HIS A 65 16.55 -1.72 17.99
CA HIS A 65 16.02 -2.89 17.32
C HIS A 65 15.89 -2.62 15.81
N TYR A 66 16.93 -2.97 15.06
CA TYR A 66 16.95 -2.86 13.60
C TYR A 66 17.60 -4.08 12.95
N GLY A 67 17.30 -4.31 11.66
CA GLY A 67 17.94 -5.34 10.83
C GLY A 67 17.53 -6.79 11.09
N SER A 68 16.86 -7.10 12.21
CA SER A 68 16.47 -8.47 12.58
C SER A 68 15.42 -9.06 11.61
N LEU A 69 14.35 -8.32 11.34
CA LEU A 69 13.21 -8.79 10.54
C LEU A 69 13.58 -9.12 9.09
N ALA A 70 14.52 -8.38 8.51
CA ALA A 70 14.86 -8.50 7.10
C ALA A 70 15.51 -9.84 6.75
N LEU A 71 16.37 -10.37 7.64
CA LEU A 71 17.07 -11.63 7.41
C LEU A 71 16.13 -12.83 7.48
N ASP A 72 15.23 -12.86 8.46
CA ASP A 72 14.25 -13.96 8.60
C ASP A 72 13.25 -13.95 7.46
N TRP A 73 12.80 -12.75 7.04
CA TRP A 73 11.98 -12.62 5.85
C TRP A 73 12.70 -13.09 4.58
N LEU A 74 13.99 -12.73 4.40
CA LEU A 74 14.78 -13.17 3.25
C LEU A 74 14.95 -14.70 3.24
N ARG A 75 15.24 -15.32 4.39
CA ARG A 75 15.32 -16.78 4.52
C ARG A 75 14.00 -17.46 4.16
N TYR A 76 12.87 -16.89 4.55
CA TYR A 76 11.56 -17.38 4.15
C TYR A 76 11.38 -17.29 2.64
N LEU A 77 11.64 -16.13 2.03
CA LEU A 77 11.47 -15.91 0.60
C LEU A 77 12.34 -16.86 -0.25
N THR A 78 13.56 -17.16 0.17
CA THR A 78 14.43 -18.08 -0.57
C THR A 78 13.95 -19.54 -0.47
N LYS A 79 13.47 -19.97 0.70
CA LYS A 79 12.87 -21.30 0.90
C LYS A 79 11.54 -21.48 0.18
N HIS A 80 10.75 -20.41 0.05
CA HIS A 80 9.41 -20.42 -0.54
C HIS A 80 9.34 -19.65 -1.87
N SER A 81 10.45 -19.58 -2.61
CA SER A 81 10.60 -18.76 -3.83
C SER A 81 9.53 -19.06 -4.90
N ALA A 82 9.09 -20.32 -5.00
CA ALA A 82 8.03 -20.74 -5.91
C ALA A 82 6.67 -20.07 -5.61
N GLN A 83 6.41 -19.63 -4.38
CA GLN A 83 5.13 -19.03 -3.96
C GLN A 83 5.10 -17.51 -4.16
N VAL A 84 6.27 -16.86 -4.24
CA VAL A 84 6.38 -15.39 -4.33
C VAL A 84 5.66 -14.85 -5.57
N ARG A 85 5.92 -15.45 -6.75
CA ARG A 85 5.31 -15.00 -8.00
C ARG A 85 3.79 -15.22 -8.04
N PRO A 86 3.24 -16.40 -7.67
CA PRO A 86 1.80 -16.60 -7.55
C PRO A 86 1.11 -15.61 -6.61
N VAL A 87 1.70 -15.35 -5.43
CA VAL A 87 1.15 -14.36 -4.48
C VAL A 87 1.08 -12.98 -5.13
N PHE A 88 2.18 -12.52 -5.75
CA PHE A 88 2.21 -11.24 -6.44
C PHE A 88 1.19 -11.15 -7.59
N GLN A 89 1.07 -12.19 -8.42
CA GLN A 89 0.12 -12.20 -9.53
C GLN A 89 -1.33 -12.09 -9.05
N ASN A 90 -1.68 -12.78 -7.96
CA ASN A 90 -3.02 -12.73 -7.40
C ASN A 90 -3.33 -11.33 -6.81
N VAL A 91 -2.43 -10.79 -5.99
CA VAL A 91 -2.58 -9.44 -5.41
C VAL A 91 -2.63 -8.39 -6.54
N ARG A 92 -1.72 -8.46 -7.52
CA ARG A 92 -1.71 -7.58 -8.69
C ARG A 92 -3.05 -7.60 -9.41
N GLN A 93 -3.63 -8.77 -9.64
CA GLN A 93 -4.93 -8.85 -10.29
C GLN A 93 -6.01 -8.16 -9.46
N ARG A 94 -6.05 -8.33 -8.13
CA ARG A 94 -7.01 -7.64 -7.26
C ARG A 94 -6.89 -6.12 -7.34
N PHE A 95 -5.66 -5.59 -7.31
CA PHE A 95 -5.39 -4.15 -7.44
C PHE A 95 -5.76 -3.60 -8.81
N LEU A 96 -5.52 -4.34 -9.89
CA LEU A 96 -5.88 -3.89 -11.24
C LEU A 96 -7.40 -3.95 -11.48
N THR A 97 -8.08 -4.95 -10.91
CA THR A 97 -9.55 -5.07 -10.99
C THR A 97 -10.26 -4.03 -10.13
N SER A 98 -9.62 -3.49 -9.08
CA SER A 98 -10.22 -2.41 -8.28
C SER A 98 -10.19 -1.03 -8.95
N LEU A 99 -9.49 -0.90 -10.08
CA LEU A 99 -9.46 0.36 -10.85
C LEU A 99 -10.61 0.44 -11.85
N SER A 100 -11.00 1.67 -12.21
CA SER A 100 -11.88 1.89 -13.37
C SER A 100 -11.26 1.30 -14.64
N PRO A 101 -12.06 0.71 -15.56
CA PRO A 101 -11.58 0.27 -16.87
C PRO A 101 -10.87 1.39 -17.66
N GLU A 102 -11.27 2.65 -17.43
CA GLU A 102 -10.72 3.84 -18.07
C GLU A 102 -9.45 4.37 -17.40
N ALA A 103 -8.99 3.74 -16.30
CA ALA A 103 -7.78 4.16 -15.61
C ALA A 103 -6.58 4.14 -16.55
N ASP A 104 -5.87 5.27 -16.59
CA ASP A 104 -4.77 5.46 -17.50
C ASP A 104 -3.56 4.55 -17.17
N GLY A 105 -2.57 4.55 -18.06
CA GLY A 105 -1.36 3.75 -17.88
C GLY A 105 -0.51 4.15 -16.66
N GLN A 106 -0.67 5.36 -16.13
CA GLN A 106 0.07 5.81 -14.95
C GLN A 106 -0.54 5.24 -13.67
N VAL A 107 -1.86 5.35 -13.53
CA VAL A 107 -2.61 4.81 -12.39
C VAL A 107 -2.40 3.30 -12.30
N ARG A 108 -2.47 2.59 -13.43
CA ARG A 108 -2.19 1.14 -13.47
C ARG A 108 -0.78 0.80 -12.99
N ARG A 109 0.25 1.57 -13.40
CA ARG A 109 1.64 1.36 -12.94
C ARG A 109 1.82 1.62 -11.46
N VAL A 110 1.15 2.64 -10.91
CA VAL A 110 1.18 2.93 -9.47
C VAL A 110 0.45 1.84 -8.69
N ALA A 111 -0.71 1.38 -9.16
CA ALA A 111 -1.44 0.27 -8.56
C ALA A 111 -0.61 -1.02 -8.54
N GLU A 112 0.16 -1.33 -9.59
CA GLU A 112 1.09 -2.47 -9.59
C GLU A 112 2.19 -2.35 -8.52
N LYS A 113 2.68 -1.14 -8.26
CA LYS A 113 3.67 -0.89 -7.19
C LYS A 113 3.05 -1.11 -5.81
N PHE A 114 1.82 -0.63 -5.58
CA PHE A 114 1.10 -0.92 -4.35
C PHE A 114 0.76 -2.40 -4.20
N ALA A 115 0.44 -3.09 -5.29
CA ALA A 115 0.27 -4.54 -5.27
C ALA A 115 1.55 -5.28 -4.87
N LEU A 116 2.72 -4.80 -5.32
CA LEU A 116 4.01 -5.34 -4.90
C LEU A 116 4.25 -5.13 -3.40
N LEU A 117 3.96 -3.94 -2.87
CA LEU A 117 4.03 -3.64 -1.43
C LEU A 117 3.11 -4.56 -0.61
N ALA A 118 1.86 -4.68 -1.05
CA ALA A 118 0.89 -5.55 -0.40
C ALA A 118 1.32 -7.02 -0.41
N SER A 119 1.84 -7.50 -1.55
CA SER A 119 2.38 -8.86 -1.67
C SER A 119 3.55 -9.11 -0.72
N ALA A 120 4.46 -8.14 -0.59
CA ALA A 120 5.59 -8.22 0.32
C ALA A 120 5.13 -8.32 1.78
N GLY A 121 4.16 -7.49 2.19
CA GLY A 121 3.60 -7.54 3.54
C GLY A 121 2.83 -8.85 3.84
N LEU A 122 2.06 -9.36 2.88
CA LEU A 122 1.40 -10.68 3.03
C LEU A 122 2.41 -11.80 3.22
N LEU A 123 3.50 -11.82 2.43
CA LEU A 123 4.58 -12.80 2.59
C LEU A 123 5.29 -12.63 3.93
N ALA A 124 5.43 -11.41 4.45
CA ALA A 124 5.99 -11.16 5.77
C ALA A 124 5.09 -11.65 6.91
N ILE A 125 3.76 -11.55 6.77
CA ILE A 125 2.78 -12.14 7.69
C ILE A 125 2.86 -13.68 7.64
N GLN A 126 2.91 -14.28 6.44
CA GLN A 126 3.06 -15.73 6.29
C GLN A 126 4.38 -16.24 6.90
N ALA A 127 5.46 -15.46 6.77
CA ALA A 127 6.74 -15.73 7.41
C ALA A 127 6.72 -15.56 8.94
N LYS A 128 5.61 -15.08 9.52
CA LYS A 128 5.47 -14.72 10.93
C LYS A 128 6.47 -13.65 11.39
N VAL A 129 6.92 -12.81 10.46
CA VAL A 129 7.79 -11.66 10.72
C VAL A 129 6.95 -10.44 11.11
N LEU A 130 5.72 -10.35 10.58
CA LEU A 130 4.72 -9.38 10.99
C LEU A 130 3.53 -10.11 11.63
N ASP A 131 3.14 -9.68 12.83
CA ASP A 131 1.97 -10.21 13.54
C ASP A 131 0.72 -9.36 13.25
N TRP A 132 0.49 -9.11 11.97
CA TRP A 132 -0.64 -8.31 11.51
C TRP A 132 -1.73 -9.20 10.91
N PRO A 133 -3.01 -8.80 10.96
CA PRO A 133 -4.07 -9.49 10.23
C PRO A 133 -3.77 -9.50 8.74
N ALA A 134 -3.98 -10.63 8.05
CA ALA A 134 -3.67 -10.77 6.62
C ALA A 134 -4.32 -9.67 5.75
N GLN A 135 -5.55 -9.27 6.10
CA GLN A 135 -6.32 -8.26 5.35
C GLN A 135 -5.79 -6.84 5.54
N SER A 136 -5.01 -6.57 6.60
CA SER A 136 -4.58 -5.21 6.97
C SER A 136 -3.66 -4.58 5.94
N VAL A 137 -2.72 -5.34 5.37
CA VAL A 137 -1.71 -4.83 4.44
C VAL A 137 -2.35 -4.40 3.12
N GLU A 138 -3.22 -5.25 2.56
CA GLU A 138 -3.94 -4.93 1.32
C GLU A 138 -4.85 -3.72 1.51
N ALA A 139 -5.60 -3.68 2.61
CA ALA A 139 -6.49 -2.56 2.92
C ALA A 139 -5.71 -1.24 3.04
N ALA A 140 -4.58 -1.24 3.75
CA ALA A 140 -3.72 -0.06 3.87
C ALA A 140 -3.16 0.39 2.51
N CYS A 141 -2.65 -0.54 1.69
CA CYS A 141 -2.11 -0.23 0.38
C CYS A 141 -3.18 0.31 -0.59
N LEU A 142 -4.40 -0.23 -0.55
CA LEU A 142 -5.54 0.27 -1.34
C LEU A 142 -5.99 1.66 -0.87
N SER A 143 -6.03 1.89 0.44
CA SER A 143 -6.34 3.21 0.99
C SER A 143 -5.36 4.27 0.51
N GLN A 144 -4.05 4.00 0.60
CA GLN A 144 -3.03 4.93 0.11
C GLN A 144 -3.04 5.11 -1.40
N LEU A 145 -3.32 4.05 -2.18
CA LEU A 145 -3.52 4.16 -3.62
C LEU A 145 -4.68 5.11 -3.95
N ASN A 146 -5.82 4.97 -3.27
CA ASN A 146 -6.98 5.82 -3.49
C ASN A 146 -6.70 7.27 -3.11
N GLN A 147 -6.00 7.52 -1.99
CA GLN A 147 -5.57 8.87 -1.61
C GLN A 147 -4.65 9.47 -2.68
N TRP A 148 -3.71 8.69 -3.22
CA TRP A 148 -2.84 9.14 -4.31
C TRP A 148 -3.62 9.48 -5.58
N ILE A 149 -4.59 8.64 -5.98
CA ILE A 149 -5.45 8.89 -7.15
C ILE A 149 -6.25 10.18 -6.96
N LEU A 150 -6.80 10.40 -5.76
CA LEU A 150 -7.55 11.62 -5.43
C LEU A 150 -6.67 12.87 -5.50
N ALA A 151 -5.48 12.82 -4.88
CA ALA A 151 -4.53 13.95 -4.90
C ALA A 151 -4.06 14.30 -6.31
N ARG A 152 -3.95 13.29 -7.18
CA ARG A 152 -3.61 13.46 -8.61
C ARG A 152 -4.72 14.15 -9.42
N GLY A 153 -5.98 14.11 -8.96
CA GLY A 153 -7.13 14.62 -9.72
C GLY A 153 -7.94 13.53 -10.45
N GLY A 154 -7.72 12.25 -10.12
CA GLY A 154 -8.53 11.14 -10.62
C GLY A 154 -7.77 10.14 -11.49
N VAL A 155 -8.55 9.28 -12.17
CA VAL A 155 -8.05 8.11 -12.92
C VAL A 155 -7.72 8.41 -14.39
N ALA A 156 -8.15 9.56 -14.90
CA ALA A 156 -7.90 10.01 -16.28
C ALA A 156 -6.47 10.55 -16.46
N ALA A 157 -6.03 10.75 -17.71
CA ALA A 157 -4.71 11.31 -17.98
C ALA A 157 -4.63 12.77 -17.50
N ASN A 158 -3.55 13.13 -16.80
CA ASN A 158 -3.27 14.49 -16.30
C ASN A 158 -3.23 15.60 -17.38
N GLU A 159 -3.39 15.27 -18.67
CA GLU A 159 -3.47 16.22 -19.77
C GLU A 159 -4.91 16.71 -20.03
N ASP A 160 -5.91 16.02 -19.48
CA ASP A 160 -7.33 16.38 -19.59
C ASP A 160 -7.93 16.58 -18.18
N GLN A 161 -8.49 17.77 -17.95
CA GLN A 161 -9.41 18.15 -16.87
C GLN A 161 -8.83 18.80 -15.60
N TRP A 162 -8.90 20.13 -15.61
CA TRP A 162 -9.49 20.88 -14.51
C TRP A 162 -11.03 20.68 -14.55
N ARG A 163 -11.56 19.73 -13.78
CA ARG A 163 -12.97 19.69 -13.35
C ARG A 163 -13.03 19.15 -11.92
N PRO A 164 -13.66 19.85 -10.96
CA PRO A 164 -13.76 19.36 -9.60
C PRO A 164 -14.87 18.30 -9.53
N THR A 165 -14.52 17.03 -9.63
CA THR A 165 -15.50 15.94 -9.48
C THR A 165 -15.59 15.55 -8.01
N THR A 166 -16.46 16.24 -7.28
CA THR A 166 -16.74 16.01 -5.84
C THR A 166 -17.52 14.72 -5.55
N ASP A 167 -17.89 13.94 -6.57
CA ASP A 167 -18.78 12.77 -6.42
C ASP A 167 -18.07 11.46 -6.01
N LEU A 168 -16.72 11.44 -6.00
CA LEU A 168 -15.93 10.24 -5.67
C LEU A 168 -15.86 9.90 -4.17
N LEU A 169 -16.34 10.78 -3.29
CA LEU A 169 -16.32 10.55 -1.83
C LEU A 169 -17.31 9.46 -1.39
N ILE A 170 -18.40 9.24 -2.14
CA ILE A 170 -19.41 8.22 -1.79
C ILE A 170 -19.00 6.83 -2.30
N GLU A 171 -18.30 6.73 -3.44
CA GLU A 171 -17.84 5.44 -3.98
C GLU A 171 -16.58 4.89 -3.29
N SER A 172 -15.69 5.73 -2.77
CA SER A 172 -14.48 5.29 -2.05
C SER A 172 -14.81 4.58 -0.72
N ALA A 173 -15.75 5.15 0.05
CA ALA A 173 -16.27 4.52 1.27
C ALA A 173 -17.10 3.27 0.95
N ALA A 174 -17.88 3.30 -0.14
CA ALA A 174 -18.63 2.14 -0.61
C ALA A 174 -17.69 1.00 -1.04
N ASN A 175 -16.54 1.28 -1.67
CA ASN A 175 -15.54 0.27 -2.04
C ASN A 175 -14.82 -0.33 -0.83
N LEU A 176 -14.50 0.46 0.19
CA LEU A 176 -13.94 -0.06 1.46
C LEU A 176 -14.96 -0.92 2.22
N LEU A 177 -16.24 -0.54 2.21
CA LEU A 177 -17.35 -1.33 2.79
C LEU A 177 -17.64 -2.59 1.96
N TRP A 178 -17.65 -2.50 0.63
CA TRP A 178 -17.77 -3.66 -0.27
C TRP A 178 -16.62 -4.65 -0.07
N TRP A 179 -15.39 -4.17 0.11
CA TRP A 179 -14.24 -5.03 0.37
C TRP A 179 -14.31 -5.69 1.75
N ARG A 180 -14.74 -4.95 2.78
CA ARG A 180 -14.96 -5.48 4.13
C ARG A 180 -16.00 -6.63 4.11
N VAL A 181 -17.11 -6.43 3.42
CA VAL A 181 -18.17 -7.45 3.21
C VAL A 181 -17.68 -8.63 2.36
N LYS A 182 -16.88 -8.39 1.32
CA LYS A 182 -16.33 -9.47 0.48
C LYS A 182 -15.28 -10.30 1.22
N CYS A 183 -14.48 -9.68 2.09
CA CYS A 183 -13.51 -10.38 2.95
C CYS A 183 -14.18 -11.24 4.01
N GLU A 184 -15.23 -10.73 4.67
CA GLU A 184 -16.03 -11.52 5.61
C GLU A 184 -16.66 -12.74 4.91
N ASN A 185 -17.08 -12.59 3.65
CA ASN A 185 -17.64 -13.69 2.85
C ASN A 185 -16.61 -14.60 2.16
N GLN A 186 -15.31 -14.28 2.16
CA GLN A 186 -14.23 -15.11 1.58
C GLN A 186 -13.41 -15.87 2.64
N ALA A 187 -13.71 -15.70 3.94
CA ALA A 187 -13.11 -16.47 5.02
C ALA A 187 -13.37 -18.00 4.96
N THR A 188 -14.19 -18.47 4.02
CA THR A 188 -14.55 -19.88 3.79
C THR A 188 -13.69 -20.62 2.76
N TYR A 189 -12.69 -19.98 2.12
CA TYR A 189 -11.83 -20.67 1.16
C TYR A 189 -10.34 -20.54 1.48
N CYS A 190 -9.96 -21.07 2.64
CA CYS A 190 -8.58 -21.48 2.89
C CYS A 190 -8.46 -22.93 2.39
N PRO A 191 -7.72 -23.24 1.30
CA PRO A 191 -7.52 -24.63 0.90
C PRO A 191 -6.75 -25.38 2.00
N PRO A 192 -7.10 -26.65 2.29
CA PRO A 192 -6.49 -27.38 3.39
C PRO A 192 -4.98 -27.55 3.17
N ILE A 193 -4.24 -27.24 4.23
CA ILE A 193 -2.80 -27.46 4.37
C ILE A 193 -2.53 -28.96 4.22
N CYS A 194 -1.87 -29.37 3.14
CA CYS A 194 -1.30 -30.71 3.01
C CYS A 194 -0.34 -30.95 4.19
N SER A 195 -0.76 -31.78 5.14
CA SER A 195 0.10 -32.35 6.17
C SER A 195 0.82 -33.56 5.57
N PRO A 196 2.14 -33.72 5.76
CA PRO A 196 2.80 -34.98 5.44
C PRO A 196 2.50 -35.96 6.59
N GLN A 197 1.63 -36.93 6.34
CA GLN A 197 1.51 -38.10 7.22
C GLN A 197 2.26 -39.27 6.61
N ASN A 198 3.38 -39.58 7.26
CA ASN A 198 4.15 -40.82 7.33
C ASN A 198 3.66 -42.00 6.47
N ALA A 199 4.54 -42.43 5.55
CA ALA A 199 4.59 -43.80 5.07
C ALA A 199 5.57 -44.59 5.93
N TYR A 200 5.03 -45.54 6.71
CA TYR A 200 5.65 -46.81 7.06
C TYR A 200 4.60 -47.89 6.83
#